data_AF-A0A226NHD1-F1
#
_entry.id   AF-A0A226NHD1-F1
#
_cell.length_a   1.000
_cell.length_b   1.000
_cell.length_c   1.000
_cell.angle_alpha   90.00
_cell.angle_beta   90.00
_cell.angle_gamma   90.00
#
_symmetry.space_group_name_H-M   'P 1'
#
loop_
_entity.id
_entity.type
_entity.pdbx_description
1 polymer ?
#
loop_
_entity_poly.entity_id
_entity_poly.type
_entity_poly.pdbx_seq_one_letter_code
_entity_poly.pdbx_strand_id
1 'polypeptide(L)'
;MRTVGSARIVPHTSLDSCIRIFNYKAKITALLLQKYTFSSQLKNTVKISNRRHHEEVVQLERKLLEEKKRLEEDAEKKLMMTREAAQHEAVLQLNSIEREVFKENIRLHGASSYHLKEAMELQKMKQKLEEDKTLLLQEKEIAEGLIRKKILQINQQKAQIGDLQHKVEKLEMALCHKTKELETKTQKAQHQALIENQASMVEIKKLQHLLEMKDQEMNRVKKLARNILNERTEVERFFLDALEHVKQEIKASRKRYKEKAQAAYYRKMMEACTGMKEFPKIKTFNSNVNSTNSVYRDLEEAEKCYWYFDI
;
A
#
# COMPACT_ATOMS: atom_id res chain seq x y z
N MET A 1 -112.74 -206.10 -56.82
CA MET A 1 -111.75 -207.02 -57.46
C MET A 1 -110.38 -206.34 -57.43
N ARG A 2 -109.22 -206.98 -57.25
CA ARG A 2 -108.84 -208.32 -56.68
C ARG A 2 -107.28 -208.40 -56.57
N THR A 3 -106.59 -207.93 -55.50
CA THR A 3 -105.14 -208.21 -55.21
C THR A 3 -104.56 -207.67 -53.86
N VAL A 4 -103.99 -208.57 -53.03
CA VAL A 4 -102.73 -208.58 -52.18
C VAL A 4 -102.09 -207.30 -51.53
N GLY A 5 -101.79 -207.32 -50.20
CA GLY A 5 -100.40 -207.14 -49.63
C GLY A 5 -99.96 -206.03 -48.60
N SER A 6 -99.26 -206.45 -47.50
CA SER A 6 -98.11 -205.80 -46.77
C SER A 6 -98.24 -204.67 -45.68
N ALA A 7 -97.15 -204.36 -44.91
CA ALA A 7 -97.10 -203.48 -43.69
C ALA A 7 -95.68 -202.90 -43.28
N ARG A 8 -95.58 -201.79 -42.46
CA ARG A 8 -94.36 -201.30 -41.71
C ARG A 8 -94.57 -200.13 -40.67
N ILE A 9 -93.50 -199.47 -40.13
CA ILE A 9 -93.25 -199.15 -38.68
C ILE A 9 -92.41 -197.82 -38.39
N VAL A 10 -92.82 -196.92 -37.43
CA VAL A 10 -92.05 -196.07 -36.39
C VAL A 10 -90.90 -195.08 -36.86
N PRO A 11 -90.28 -194.05 -36.14
CA PRO A 11 -90.27 -193.50 -34.73
C PRO A 11 -90.44 -191.92 -34.53
N HIS A 12 -89.89 -191.34 -33.43
CA HIS A 12 -89.88 -189.93 -32.91
C HIS A 12 -88.76 -188.96 -33.46
N THR A 13 -88.82 -187.65 -33.07
CA THR A 13 -87.72 -186.70 -32.60
C THR A 13 -87.58 -185.30 -33.29
N SER A 14 -86.76 -184.41 -32.69
CA SER A 14 -86.33 -183.02 -33.07
C SER A 14 -87.36 -181.88 -32.95
N LEU A 15 -87.13 -180.67 -32.35
CA LEU A 15 -86.12 -180.05 -31.47
C LEU A 15 -85.23 -178.88 -32.01
N ASP A 16 -84.60 -178.95 -33.18
CA ASP A 16 -83.37 -178.18 -33.50
C ASP A 16 -83.44 -176.62 -33.57
N SER A 17 -84.62 -176.00 -33.70
CA SER A 17 -84.73 -174.54 -33.98
C SER A 17 -84.19 -173.60 -32.88
N CYS A 18 -84.15 -174.02 -31.61
CA CYS A 18 -83.80 -173.12 -30.50
C CYS A 18 -82.30 -172.80 -30.39
N ILE A 19 -81.41 -173.61 -30.99
CA ILE A 19 -79.96 -173.54 -30.73
C ILE A 19 -79.26 -172.43 -31.55
N ARG A 20 -79.76 -172.11 -32.75
CA ARG A 20 -79.07 -171.18 -33.67
C ARG A 20 -79.16 -169.71 -33.24
N ILE A 21 -80.31 -169.27 -32.71
CA ILE A 21 -80.51 -167.86 -32.31
C ILE A 21 -79.73 -167.53 -31.04
N PHE A 22 -79.58 -168.48 -30.11
CA PHE A 22 -78.82 -168.29 -28.87
C PHE A 22 -77.33 -168.00 -29.15
N ASN A 23 -76.75 -168.69 -30.15
CA ASN A 23 -75.38 -168.47 -30.60
C ASN A 23 -75.15 -167.06 -31.17
N TYR A 24 -76.10 -166.52 -31.95
CA TYR A 24 -76.01 -165.14 -32.44
C TYR A 24 -76.02 -164.12 -31.29
N LYS A 25 -76.86 -164.34 -30.27
CA LYS A 25 -76.98 -163.46 -29.11
C LYS A 25 -75.68 -163.43 -28.29
N ALA A 26 -75.02 -164.57 -28.11
CA ALA A 26 -73.74 -164.67 -27.39
C ALA A 26 -72.55 -164.01 -28.12
N LYS A 27 -72.53 -164.06 -29.46
CA LYS A 27 -71.42 -163.50 -30.25
C LYS A 27 -71.42 -161.96 -30.28
N ILE A 28 -72.60 -161.34 -30.17
CA ILE A 28 -72.76 -159.88 -30.13
C ILE A 28 -72.36 -159.30 -28.77
N THR A 29 -72.72 -159.95 -27.65
CA THR A 29 -72.33 -159.48 -26.30
C THR A 29 -70.81 -159.54 -26.08
N ALA A 30 -70.12 -160.55 -26.61
CA ALA A 30 -68.66 -160.64 -26.54
C ALA A 30 -67.95 -159.43 -27.20
N LEU A 31 -68.38 -159.05 -28.41
CA LEU A 31 -67.81 -157.90 -29.14
C LEU A 31 -68.10 -156.56 -28.46
N LEU A 32 -69.28 -156.40 -27.85
CA LEU A 32 -69.62 -155.20 -27.07
C LEU A 32 -68.73 -155.06 -25.82
N LEU A 33 -68.51 -156.16 -25.09
CA LEU A 33 -67.61 -156.19 -23.92
C LEU A 33 -66.17 -155.83 -24.30
N GLN A 34 -65.62 -156.42 -25.38
CA GLN A 34 -64.27 -156.13 -25.85
C GLN A 34 -64.09 -154.66 -26.27
N LYS A 35 -65.11 -154.05 -26.89
CA LYS A 35 -65.08 -152.63 -27.27
C LYS A 35 -65.13 -151.70 -26.05
N TYR A 36 -65.84 -152.11 -24.99
CA TYR A 36 -65.95 -151.35 -23.74
C TYR A 36 -64.65 -151.39 -22.91
N THR A 37 -63.98 -152.55 -22.82
CA THR A 37 -62.72 -152.69 -22.07
C THR A 37 -61.56 -151.93 -22.72
N PHE A 38 -61.43 -151.99 -24.05
CA PHE A 38 -60.39 -151.23 -24.78
C PHE A 38 -60.59 -149.71 -24.64
N SER A 39 -61.84 -149.24 -24.76
CA SER A 39 -62.21 -147.83 -24.53
C SER A 39 -61.87 -147.35 -23.10
N SER A 40 -62.08 -148.21 -22.11
CA SER A 40 -61.74 -147.94 -20.71
C SER A 40 -60.22 -147.81 -20.48
N GLN A 41 -59.42 -148.72 -21.06
CA GLN A 41 -57.95 -148.67 -20.97
C GLN A 41 -57.38 -147.39 -21.61
N LEU A 42 -57.85 -147.02 -22.80
CA LEU A 42 -57.46 -145.77 -23.47
C LEU A 42 -57.83 -144.53 -22.64
N LYS A 43 -59.01 -144.50 -22.00
CA LYS A 43 -59.38 -143.42 -21.07
C LYS A 43 -58.44 -143.33 -19.87
N ASN A 44 -57.97 -144.45 -19.34
CA ASN A 44 -57.06 -144.45 -18.19
C ASN A 44 -55.62 -144.07 -18.55
N THR A 45 -55.06 -144.54 -19.67
CA THR A 45 -53.71 -144.10 -20.10
C THR A 45 -53.69 -142.61 -20.43
N VAL A 46 -54.70 -142.08 -21.14
CA VAL A 46 -54.83 -140.63 -21.39
C VAL A 46 -54.97 -139.85 -20.09
N LYS A 47 -55.77 -140.31 -19.11
CA LYS A 47 -55.85 -139.68 -17.78
C LYS A 47 -54.51 -139.64 -17.05
N ILE A 48 -53.75 -140.74 -17.04
CA ILE A 48 -52.46 -140.82 -16.33
C ILE A 48 -51.38 -139.99 -17.06
N SER A 49 -51.46 -139.87 -18.39
CA SER A 49 -50.58 -138.99 -19.16
C SER A 49 -50.89 -137.52 -18.90
N ASN A 50 -52.17 -137.10 -19.00
CA ASN A 50 -52.59 -135.74 -18.68
C ASN A 50 -52.25 -135.37 -17.23
N ARG A 51 -52.42 -136.28 -16.28
CA ARG A 51 -52.08 -136.02 -14.88
C ARG A 51 -50.58 -135.74 -14.70
N ARG A 52 -49.69 -136.61 -15.22
CA ARG A 52 -48.25 -136.38 -15.11
C ARG A 52 -47.81 -135.11 -15.83
N HIS A 53 -48.35 -134.85 -17.02
CA HIS A 53 -48.00 -133.65 -17.78
C HIS A 53 -48.53 -132.36 -17.10
N HIS A 54 -49.68 -132.43 -16.43
CA HIS A 54 -50.17 -131.34 -15.58
C HIS A 54 -49.30 -131.14 -14.33
N GLU A 55 -48.84 -132.22 -13.68
CA GLU A 55 -47.91 -132.16 -12.54
C GLU A 55 -46.51 -131.62 -12.95
N GLU A 56 -46.04 -131.95 -14.15
CA GLU A 56 -44.82 -131.39 -14.77
C GLU A 56 -44.98 -129.90 -15.09
N VAL A 57 -46.09 -129.50 -15.75
CA VAL A 57 -46.42 -128.09 -16.05
C VAL A 57 -46.50 -127.27 -14.76
N VAL A 58 -47.21 -127.74 -13.73
CA VAL A 58 -47.32 -127.02 -12.44
C VAL A 58 -45.96 -126.88 -11.73
N GLN A 59 -45.02 -127.81 -11.90
CA GLN A 59 -43.65 -127.64 -11.40
C GLN A 59 -42.82 -126.65 -12.23
N LEU A 60 -42.98 -126.64 -13.55
CA LEU A 60 -42.30 -125.67 -14.42
C LEU A 60 -42.85 -124.26 -14.22
N GLU A 61 -44.17 -124.09 -14.11
CA GLU A 61 -44.85 -122.84 -13.75
C GLU A 61 -44.35 -122.33 -12.39
N ARG A 62 -44.26 -123.20 -11.37
CA ARG A 62 -43.71 -122.82 -10.06
C ARG A 62 -42.27 -122.32 -10.17
N LYS A 63 -41.39 -123.07 -10.85
CA LYS A 63 -39.98 -122.67 -11.03
C LYS A 63 -39.84 -121.39 -11.83
N LEU A 64 -40.68 -121.18 -12.85
CA LEU A 64 -40.72 -119.94 -13.64
C LEU A 64 -41.22 -118.76 -12.80
N LEU A 65 -42.19 -118.96 -11.91
CA LEU A 65 -42.66 -117.93 -10.96
C LEU A 65 -41.59 -117.61 -9.90
N GLU A 66 -40.86 -118.60 -9.41
CA GLU A 66 -39.76 -118.42 -8.45
C GLU A 66 -38.55 -117.70 -9.09
N GLU A 67 -38.11 -118.11 -10.29
CA GLU A 67 -37.08 -117.37 -11.06
C GLU A 67 -37.54 -115.97 -11.45
N LYS A 68 -38.78 -115.81 -11.93
CA LYS A 68 -39.34 -114.49 -12.26
C LYS A 68 -39.32 -113.59 -11.04
N LYS A 69 -39.82 -114.06 -9.88
CA LYS A 69 -39.83 -113.27 -8.63
C LYS A 69 -38.41 -112.91 -8.18
N ARG A 70 -37.45 -113.84 -8.29
CA ARG A 70 -36.03 -113.58 -8.01
C ARG A 70 -35.45 -112.50 -8.94
N LEU A 71 -35.77 -112.56 -10.24
CA LEU A 71 -35.32 -111.58 -11.23
C LEU A 71 -35.99 -110.21 -11.06
N GLU A 72 -37.27 -110.18 -10.68
CA GLU A 72 -37.97 -108.96 -10.29
C GLU A 72 -37.34 -108.34 -9.02
N GLU A 73 -37.05 -109.13 -7.99
CA GLU A 73 -36.34 -108.66 -6.78
C GLU A 73 -34.91 -108.17 -7.04
N ASP A 74 -34.17 -108.80 -7.96
CA ASP A 74 -32.81 -108.39 -8.35
C ASP A 74 -32.81 -107.14 -9.24
N ALA A 75 -33.79 -107.02 -10.14
CA ALA A 75 -34.02 -105.82 -10.94
C ALA A 75 -34.49 -104.64 -10.08
N GLU A 76 -35.38 -104.88 -9.11
CA GLU A 76 -35.85 -103.87 -8.16
C GLU A 76 -34.71 -103.39 -7.24
N LYS A 77 -33.86 -104.29 -6.75
CA LYS A 77 -32.62 -103.92 -6.02
C LYS A 77 -31.68 -103.08 -6.88
N LYS A 78 -31.49 -103.43 -8.16
CA LYS A 78 -30.66 -102.64 -9.09
C LYS A 78 -31.27 -101.26 -9.39
N LEU A 79 -32.59 -101.17 -9.56
CA LEU A 79 -33.32 -99.91 -9.70
C LEU A 79 -33.23 -99.05 -8.42
N MET A 80 -33.30 -99.67 -7.25
CA MET A 80 -33.12 -99.01 -5.96
C MET A 80 -31.69 -98.45 -5.81
N MET A 81 -30.66 -99.28 -6.01
CA MET A 81 -29.26 -98.85 -5.92
C MET A 81 -28.90 -97.76 -6.94
N THR A 82 -29.38 -97.87 -8.19
CA THR A 82 -29.12 -96.84 -9.22
C THR A 82 -29.88 -95.54 -8.94
N ARG A 83 -31.10 -95.63 -8.40
CA ARG A 83 -31.86 -94.46 -7.93
C ARG A 83 -31.17 -93.79 -6.73
N GLU A 84 -30.74 -94.55 -5.74
CA GLU A 84 -30.04 -94.05 -4.55
C GLU A 84 -28.70 -93.39 -4.95
N ALA A 85 -27.94 -94.02 -5.84
CA ALA A 85 -26.71 -93.44 -6.38
C ALA A 85 -26.96 -92.12 -7.12
N ALA A 86 -27.97 -92.07 -8.01
CA ALA A 86 -28.32 -90.86 -8.74
C ALA A 86 -28.88 -89.74 -7.83
N GLN A 87 -29.66 -90.09 -6.80
CA GLN A 87 -30.14 -89.13 -5.79
C GLN A 87 -28.98 -88.60 -4.94
N HIS A 88 -28.06 -89.46 -4.52
CA HIS A 88 -26.88 -89.05 -3.75
C HIS A 88 -25.93 -88.18 -4.60
N GLU A 89 -25.71 -88.52 -5.87
CA GLU A 89 -24.92 -87.70 -6.79
C GLU A 89 -25.57 -86.34 -7.05
N ALA A 90 -26.88 -86.28 -7.30
CA ALA A 90 -27.60 -85.03 -7.46
C ALA A 90 -27.50 -84.14 -6.21
N VAL A 91 -27.61 -84.72 -5.00
CA VAL A 91 -27.40 -84.01 -3.73
C VAL A 91 -25.96 -83.52 -3.59
N LEU A 92 -24.95 -84.32 -3.96
CA LEU A 92 -23.55 -83.88 -3.96
C LEU A 92 -23.28 -82.74 -4.94
N GLN A 93 -23.85 -82.80 -6.15
CA GLN A 93 -23.73 -81.74 -7.16
C GLN A 93 -24.39 -80.45 -6.69
N LEU A 94 -25.63 -80.52 -6.16
CA LEU A 94 -26.33 -79.36 -5.56
C LEU A 94 -25.52 -78.75 -4.41
N ASN A 95 -25.06 -79.58 -3.47
CA ASN A 95 -24.20 -79.16 -2.35
C ASN A 95 -22.84 -78.59 -2.80
N SER A 96 -22.40 -78.86 -4.04
CA SER A 96 -21.20 -78.26 -4.63
C SER A 96 -21.51 -76.89 -5.22
N ILE A 97 -22.57 -76.80 -6.02
CA ILE A 97 -23.05 -75.56 -6.64
C ILE A 97 -23.41 -74.52 -5.58
N GLU A 98 -24.12 -74.90 -4.52
CA GLU A 98 -24.46 -74.02 -3.39
C GLU A 98 -23.21 -73.43 -2.72
N ARG A 99 -22.15 -74.25 -2.55
CA ARG A 99 -20.88 -73.79 -1.96
C ARG A 99 -20.12 -72.83 -2.86
N GLU A 100 -20.13 -73.02 -4.19
CA GLU A 100 -19.53 -72.03 -5.10
C GLU A 100 -20.36 -70.74 -5.18
N VAL A 101 -21.69 -70.83 -5.19
CA VAL A 101 -22.58 -69.65 -5.13
C VAL A 101 -22.36 -68.87 -3.82
N PHE A 102 -22.18 -69.55 -2.69
CA PHE A 102 -21.90 -68.92 -1.40
C PHE A 102 -20.52 -68.24 -1.35
N LYS A 103 -19.47 -68.89 -1.87
CA LYS A 103 -18.14 -68.27 -2.04
C LYS A 103 -18.21 -67.02 -2.90
N GLU A 104 -18.90 -67.09 -4.03
CA GLU A 104 -19.04 -65.97 -4.96
C GLU A 104 -19.85 -64.83 -4.34
N ASN A 105 -20.91 -65.14 -3.58
CA ASN A 105 -21.67 -64.14 -2.82
C ASN A 105 -20.77 -63.38 -1.83
N ILE A 106 -19.92 -64.10 -1.07
CA ILE A 106 -18.92 -63.48 -0.17
C ILE A 106 -17.94 -62.60 -0.96
N ARG A 107 -17.43 -63.08 -2.11
CA ARG A 107 -16.49 -62.32 -2.95
C ARG A 107 -17.11 -61.03 -3.48
N LEU A 108 -18.34 -61.10 -3.99
CA LEU A 108 -19.10 -59.97 -4.50
C LEU A 108 -19.46 -58.99 -3.38
N HIS A 109 -19.82 -59.48 -2.18
CA HIS A 109 -20.09 -58.64 -1.02
C HIS A 109 -18.82 -57.88 -0.56
N GLY A 110 -17.67 -58.55 -0.55
CA GLY A 110 -16.36 -57.92 -0.26
C GLY A 110 -16.01 -56.82 -1.27
N ALA A 111 -16.17 -57.09 -2.57
CA ALA A 111 -15.93 -56.10 -3.63
C ALA A 111 -16.90 -54.92 -3.55
N SER A 112 -18.19 -55.16 -3.29
CA SER A 112 -19.21 -54.14 -3.09
C SER A 112 -18.89 -53.25 -1.87
N SER A 113 -18.49 -53.84 -0.76
CA SER A 113 -18.06 -53.11 0.45
C SER A 113 -16.81 -52.25 0.21
N TYR A 114 -15.84 -52.75 -0.58
CA TYR A 114 -14.66 -51.99 -0.99
C TYR A 114 -15.05 -50.76 -1.83
N HIS A 115 -15.82 -50.94 -2.91
CA HIS A 115 -16.21 -49.83 -3.78
C HIS A 115 -17.16 -48.84 -3.10
N LEU A 116 -18.00 -49.28 -2.17
CA LEU A 116 -18.80 -48.39 -1.32
C LEU A 116 -17.91 -47.48 -0.48
N LYS A 117 -16.86 -48.04 0.15
CA LYS A 117 -15.89 -47.27 0.93
C LYS A 117 -15.09 -46.30 0.05
N GLU A 118 -14.63 -46.75 -1.11
CA GLU A 118 -13.94 -45.93 -2.12
C GLU A 118 -14.81 -44.74 -2.56
N ALA A 119 -16.08 -44.98 -2.90
CA ALA A 119 -17.04 -43.94 -3.26
C ALA A 119 -17.30 -42.94 -2.10
N MET A 120 -17.35 -43.41 -0.85
CA MET A 120 -17.48 -42.54 0.33
C MET A 120 -16.27 -41.63 0.53
N GLU A 121 -15.03 -42.13 0.36
CA GLU A 121 -13.83 -41.28 0.47
C GLU A 121 -13.72 -40.31 -0.72
N LEU A 122 -14.06 -40.74 -1.94
CA LEU A 122 -14.14 -39.86 -3.11
C LEU A 122 -15.16 -38.73 -2.90
N GLN A 123 -16.33 -39.03 -2.32
CA GLN A 123 -17.35 -38.02 -2.03
C GLN A 123 -16.88 -37.01 -0.96
N LYS A 124 -16.17 -37.44 0.09
CA LYS A 124 -15.56 -36.52 1.07
C LYS A 124 -14.50 -35.63 0.43
N MET A 125 -13.61 -36.20 -0.39
CA MET A 125 -12.57 -35.45 -1.09
C MET A 125 -13.17 -34.43 -2.07
N LYS A 126 -14.25 -34.78 -2.76
CA LYS A 126 -15.03 -33.85 -3.58
C LYS A 126 -15.60 -32.71 -2.74
N GLN A 127 -16.29 -33.00 -1.63
CA GLN A 127 -16.89 -31.98 -0.76
C GLN A 127 -15.82 -31.00 -0.25
N LYS A 128 -14.70 -31.51 0.25
CA LYS A 128 -13.58 -30.64 0.68
C LYS A 128 -13.04 -29.79 -0.48
N LEU A 129 -12.87 -30.35 -1.68
CA LEU A 129 -12.40 -29.58 -2.83
C LEU A 129 -13.41 -28.51 -3.29
N GLU A 130 -14.71 -28.73 -3.10
CA GLU A 130 -15.75 -27.74 -3.31
C GLU A 130 -15.71 -26.63 -2.24
N GLU A 131 -15.47 -26.97 -0.97
CA GLU A 131 -15.23 -26.01 0.13
C GLU A 131 -13.97 -25.16 -0.12
N ASP A 132 -12.82 -25.79 -0.31
CA ASP A 132 -11.52 -25.13 -0.59
C ASP A 132 -11.63 -24.19 -1.81
N LYS A 133 -12.36 -24.60 -2.86
CA LYS A 133 -12.65 -23.77 -4.03
C LYS A 133 -13.48 -22.52 -3.69
N THR A 134 -14.47 -22.62 -2.81
CA THR A 134 -15.25 -21.44 -2.41
C THR A 134 -14.44 -20.44 -1.57
N LEU A 135 -13.56 -20.93 -0.69
CA LEU A 135 -12.65 -20.09 0.08
C LEU A 135 -11.68 -19.34 -0.83
N LEU A 136 -11.01 -20.05 -1.76
CA LEU A 136 -10.08 -19.44 -2.73
C LEU A 136 -10.75 -18.40 -3.64
N LEU A 137 -12.03 -18.57 -3.97
CA LEU A 137 -12.79 -17.55 -4.72
C LEU A 137 -13.05 -16.28 -3.88
N GLN A 138 -13.39 -16.42 -2.61
CA GLN A 138 -13.59 -15.29 -1.68
C GLN A 138 -12.27 -14.54 -1.42
N GLU A 139 -11.19 -15.27 -1.15
CA GLU A 139 -9.85 -14.68 -0.98
C GLU A 139 -9.40 -13.92 -2.22
N LYS A 140 -9.63 -14.48 -3.41
CA LYS A 140 -9.35 -13.81 -4.69
C LYS A 140 -10.15 -12.51 -4.84
N GLU A 141 -11.45 -12.52 -4.56
CA GLU A 141 -12.30 -11.33 -4.68
C GLU A 141 -11.86 -10.22 -3.71
N ILE A 142 -11.54 -10.59 -2.46
CA ILE A 142 -10.99 -9.67 -1.45
C ILE A 142 -9.65 -9.08 -1.91
N ALA A 143 -8.74 -9.91 -2.45
CA ALA A 143 -7.44 -9.49 -2.94
C ALA A 143 -7.56 -8.55 -4.15
N GLU A 144 -8.39 -8.88 -5.15
CA GLU A 144 -8.68 -8.00 -6.29
C GLU A 144 -9.30 -6.67 -5.84
N GLY A 145 -10.24 -6.71 -4.89
CA GLY A 145 -10.86 -5.51 -4.31
C GLY A 145 -9.85 -4.61 -3.59
N LEU A 146 -8.89 -5.21 -2.87
CA LEU A 146 -7.80 -4.48 -2.22
C LEU A 146 -6.82 -3.87 -3.23
N ILE A 147 -6.44 -4.62 -4.27
CA ILE A 147 -5.56 -4.15 -5.36
C ILE A 147 -6.20 -2.95 -6.08
N ARG A 148 -7.49 -3.04 -6.45
CA ARG A 148 -8.23 -1.94 -7.10
C ARG A 148 -8.27 -0.69 -6.21
N LYS A 149 -8.50 -0.84 -4.90
CA LYS A 149 -8.45 0.26 -3.91
C LYS A 149 -7.05 0.87 -3.81
N LYS A 150 -5.98 0.06 -3.83
CA LYS A 150 -4.59 0.55 -3.76
C LYS A 150 -4.17 1.29 -5.02
N ILE A 151 -4.55 0.82 -6.21
CA ILE A 151 -4.33 1.53 -7.48
C ILE A 151 -5.00 2.91 -7.45
N LEU A 152 -6.24 3.01 -6.95
CA LEU A 152 -6.92 4.31 -6.82
C LEU A 152 -6.20 5.26 -5.86
N GLN A 153 -5.76 4.76 -4.69
CA GLN A 153 -4.97 5.54 -3.73
C GLN A 153 -3.65 6.06 -4.34
N ILE A 154 -2.92 5.21 -5.05
CA ILE A 154 -1.66 5.58 -5.72
C ILE A 154 -1.90 6.63 -6.79
N ASN A 155 -2.96 6.51 -7.60
CA ASN A 155 -3.30 7.50 -8.62
C ASN A 155 -3.67 8.87 -8.04
N GLN A 156 -4.43 8.89 -6.93
CA GLN A 156 -4.75 10.12 -6.19
C GLN A 156 -3.50 10.78 -5.61
N GLN A 157 -2.62 10.00 -4.97
CA GLN A 157 -1.35 10.49 -4.43
C GLN A 157 -0.43 11.03 -5.54
N LYS A 158 -0.36 10.34 -6.69
CA LYS A 158 0.44 10.78 -7.85
C LYS A 158 -0.05 12.11 -8.43
N ALA A 159 -1.37 12.33 -8.48
CA ALA A 159 -1.94 13.61 -8.88
C ALA A 159 -1.55 14.74 -7.89
N GLN A 160 -1.75 14.51 -6.59
CA GLN A 160 -1.38 15.47 -5.54
C GLN A 160 0.13 15.81 -5.54
N ILE A 161 0.99 14.82 -5.81
CA ILE A 161 2.43 15.05 -5.97
C ILE A 161 2.72 15.95 -7.18
N GLY A 162 2.05 15.72 -8.32
CA GLY A 162 2.19 16.58 -9.50
C GLY A 162 1.73 18.03 -9.26
N ASP A 163 0.58 18.21 -8.61
CA ASP A 163 0.05 19.55 -8.23
C ASP A 163 1.02 20.29 -7.30
N LEU A 164 1.61 19.58 -6.33
CA LEU A 164 2.60 20.13 -5.41
C LEU A 164 3.93 20.45 -6.11
N GLN A 165 4.40 19.60 -7.02
CA GLN A 165 5.62 19.84 -7.81
C GLN A 165 5.49 21.09 -8.67
N HIS A 166 4.41 21.23 -9.44
CA HIS A 166 4.13 22.42 -10.24
C HIS A 166 3.96 23.69 -9.38
N LYS A 167 3.40 23.55 -8.17
CA LYS A 167 3.32 24.66 -7.20
C LYS A 167 4.71 25.08 -6.68
N VAL A 168 5.61 24.13 -6.42
CA VAL A 168 7.00 24.40 -6.02
C VAL A 168 7.76 25.10 -7.16
N GLU A 169 7.73 24.55 -8.37
CA GLU A 169 8.38 25.14 -9.56
C GLU A 169 7.92 26.59 -9.79
N LYS A 170 6.62 26.85 -9.67
CA LYS A 170 6.05 28.21 -9.80
C LYS A 170 6.54 29.17 -8.70
N LEU A 171 6.76 28.69 -7.48
CA LEU A 171 7.32 29.49 -6.39
C LEU A 171 8.82 29.72 -6.57
N GLU A 172 9.57 28.71 -7.03
CA GLU A 172 11.00 28.82 -7.33
C GLU A 172 11.27 29.82 -8.47
N MET A 173 10.47 29.79 -9.54
CA MET A 173 10.51 30.81 -10.60
C MET A 173 10.22 32.22 -10.07
N ALA A 174 9.20 32.37 -9.22
CA ALA A 174 8.84 33.66 -8.63
C ALA A 174 9.93 34.22 -7.70
N LEU A 175 10.55 33.35 -6.90
CA LEU A 175 11.70 33.68 -6.06
C LEU A 175 12.93 34.04 -6.90
N CYS A 176 13.26 33.26 -7.93
CA CYS A 176 14.36 33.55 -8.85
C CYS A 176 14.22 34.93 -9.51
N HIS A 177 13.01 35.27 -9.98
CA HIS A 177 12.71 36.59 -10.51
C HIS A 177 12.88 37.69 -9.45
N LYS A 178 12.33 37.51 -8.23
CA LYS A 178 12.41 38.51 -7.16
C LYS A 178 13.83 38.73 -6.65
N THR A 179 14.65 37.70 -6.54
CA THR A 179 16.07 37.83 -6.19
C THR A 179 16.82 38.64 -7.24
N LYS A 180 16.65 38.34 -8.53
CA LYS A 180 17.28 39.11 -9.63
C LYS A 180 16.82 40.57 -9.67
N GLU A 181 15.53 40.82 -9.40
CA GLU A 181 14.96 42.17 -9.30
C GLU A 181 15.58 42.97 -8.13
N LEU A 182 15.73 42.33 -6.96
CA LEU A 182 16.34 42.94 -5.77
C LEU A 182 17.84 43.17 -5.92
N GLU A 183 18.56 42.24 -6.54
CA GLU A 183 19.98 42.37 -6.86
C GLU A 183 20.20 43.55 -7.82
N THR A 184 19.44 43.60 -8.92
CA THR A 184 19.50 44.72 -9.88
C THR A 184 19.17 46.07 -9.23
N LYS A 185 18.20 46.11 -8.31
CA LYS A 185 17.86 47.32 -7.54
C LYS A 185 18.99 47.73 -6.59
N THR A 186 19.58 46.77 -5.89
CA THR A 186 20.71 46.99 -4.97
C THR A 186 21.93 47.53 -5.70
N GLN A 187 22.32 46.91 -6.81
CA GLN A 187 23.44 47.35 -7.65
C GLN A 187 23.23 48.78 -8.18
N LYS A 188 22.02 49.10 -8.66
CA LYS A 188 21.67 50.47 -9.11
C LYS A 188 21.73 51.50 -7.97
N ALA A 189 21.19 51.16 -6.80
CA ALA A 189 21.23 52.05 -5.62
C ALA A 189 22.67 52.28 -5.13
N GLN A 190 23.50 51.25 -5.09
CA GLN A 190 24.93 51.35 -4.75
C GLN A 190 25.70 52.22 -5.75
N HIS A 191 25.45 52.06 -7.05
CA HIS A 191 26.09 52.86 -8.10
C HIS A 191 25.66 54.34 -8.03
N GLN A 192 24.36 54.59 -7.83
CA GLN A 192 23.83 55.95 -7.66
C GLN A 192 24.43 56.65 -6.43
N ALA A 193 24.42 55.97 -5.27
CA ALA A 193 25.02 56.49 -4.04
C ALA A 193 26.54 56.73 -4.17
N LEU A 194 27.25 55.92 -4.97
CA LEU A 194 28.68 56.16 -5.25
C LEU A 194 28.88 57.46 -6.05
N ILE A 195 28.06 57.72 -7.07
CA ILE A 195 28.10 58.95 -7.88
C ILE A 195 27.76 60.18 -7.00
N GLU A 196 26.69 60.09 -6.20
CA GLU A 196 26.25 61.18 -5.32
C GLU A 196 27.30 61.52 -4.25
N ASN A 197 27.94 60.51 -3.65
CA ASN A 197 29.06 60.72 -2.73
C ASN A 197 30.28 61.34 -3.44
N GLN A 198 30.61 60.93 -4.66
CA GLN A 198 31.71 61.53 -5.43
C GLN A 198 31.43 63.00 -5.77
N ALA A 199 30.22 63.32 -6.22
CA ALA A 199 29.79 64.71 -6.48
C ALA A 199 29.85 65.57 -5.20
N SER A 200 29.29 65.07 -4.10
CA SER A 200 29.32 65.73 -2.79
C SER A 200 30.76 66.00 -2.31
N MET A 201 31.67 65.03 -2.50
CA MET A 201 33.08 65.19 -2.13
C MET A 201 33.83 66.22 -2.98
N VAL A 202 33.42 66.44 -4.24
CA VAL A 202 33.97 67.53 -5.09
C VAL A 202 33.43 68.89 -4.63
N GLU A 203 32.14 68.98 -4.30
CA GLU A 203 31.54 70.21 -3.78
C GLU A 203 32.12 70.61 -2.42
N ILE A 204 32.27 69.67 -1.48
CA ILE A 204 32.89 69.89 -0.17
C ILE A 204 34.31 70.47 -0.34
N LYS A 205 35.14 69.90 -1.23
CA LYS A 205 36.49 70.42 -1.51
C LYS A 205 36.46 71.85 -2.07
N LYS A 206 35.53 72.14 -2.97
CA LYS A 206 35.33 73.50 -3.54
C LYS A 206 34.92 74.49 -2.45
N LEU A 207 34.01 74.12 -1.56
CA LEU A 207 33.56 74.96 -0.43
C LEU A 207 34.68 75.18 0.60
N GLN A 208 35.47 74.15 0.91
CA GLN A 208 36.64 74.25 1.79
C GLN A 208 37.67 75.26 1.25
N HIS A 209 38.01 75.19 -0.05
CA HIS A 209 38.94 76.14 -0.66
C HIS A 209 38.38 77.57 -0.72
N LEU A 210 37.08 77.74 -0.99
CA LEU A 210 36.43 79.05 -0.95
C LEU A 210 36.44 79.65 0.47
N LEU A 211 36.26 78.84 1.51
CA LEU A 211 36.35 79.26 2.91
C LEU A 211 37.78 79.71 3.25
N GLU A 212 38.80 78.92 2.91
CA GLU A 212 40.21 79.26 3.12
C GLU A 212 40.57 80.61 2.48
N MET A 213 40.19 80.81 1.21
CA MET A 213 40.43 82.07 0.49
C MET A 213 39.70 83.26 1.14
N LYS A 214 38.52 83.05 1.75
CA LYS A 214 37.81 84.08 2.50
C LYS A 214 38.45 84.38 3.85
N ASP A 215 38.98 83.39 4.56
CA ASP A 215 39.73 83.61 5.80
C ASP A 215 41.06 84.33 5.55
N GLN A 216 41.77 84.01 4.46
CA GLN A 216 42.96 84.76 4.05
C GLN A 216 42.64 86.24 3.81
N GLU A 217 41.57 86.54 3.05
CA GLU A 217 41.15 87.93 2.78
C GLU A 217 40.67 88.65 4.05
N MET A 218 39.87 87.98 4.87
CA MET A 218 39.43 88.48 6.18
C MET A 218 40.63 88.84 7.08
N ASN A 219 41.71 88.06 7.03
CA ASN A 219 42.93 88.35 7.79
C ASN A 219 43.75 89.52 7.19
N ARG A 220 43.70 89.76 5.87
CA ARG A 220 44.23 90.99 5.26
C ARG A 220 43.45 92.23 5.74
N VAL A 221 42.12 92.18 5.71
CA VAL A 221 41.24 93.26 6.18
C VAL A 221 41.47 93.56 7.67
N LYS A 222 41.55 92.54 8.54
CA LYS A 222 41.90 92.69 9.97
C LYS A 222 43.26 93.36 10.16
N LYS A 223 44.27 93.01 9.36
CA LYS A 223 45.61 93.64 9.42
C LYS A 223 45.55 95.10 9.00
N LEU A 224 44.87 95.42 7.89
CA LEU A 224 44.72 96.80 7.42
C LEU A 224 43.98 97.68 8.43
N ALA A 225 42.89 97.18 9.03
CA ALA A 225 42.16 97.88 10.08
C ALA A 225 43.04 98.16 11.32
N ARG A 226 43.90 97.20 11.72
CA ARG A 226 44.87 97.43 12.80
C ARG A 226 45.94 98.46 12.41
N ASN A 227 46.45 98.45 11.19
CA ASN A 227 47.40 99.45 10.71
C ASN A 227 46.80 100.87 10.79
N ILE A 228 45.60 101.07 10.25
CA ILE A 228 44.90 102.37 10.28
C ILE A 228 44.67 102.86 11.72
N LEU A 229 44.33 101.95 12.65
CA LEU A 229 44.22 102.31 14.07
C LEU A 229 45.56 102.69 14.70
N ASN A 230 46.66 102.02 14.35
CA ASN A 230 48.00 102.36 14.82
C ASN A 230 48.45 103.73 14.27
N GLU A 231 48.34 103.94 12.95
CA GLU A 231 48.68 105.19 12.26
C GLU A 231 47.89 106.37 12.84
N ARG A 232 46.57 106.19 13.06
CA ARG A 232 45.73 107.15 13.77
C ARG A 232 46.24 107.42 15.20
N THR A 233 46.58 106.39 15.96
CA THR A 233 47.08 106.52 17.34
C THR A 233 48.41 107.28 17.39
N GLU A 234 49.30 107.08 16.43
CA GLU A 234 50.56 107.80 16.30
C GLU A 234 50.35 109.28 15.96
N VAL A 235 49.43 109.58 15.03
CA VAL A 235 49.03 110.95 14.68
C VAL A 235 48.35 111.67 15.86
N GLU A 236 47.46 110.99 16.59
CA GLU A 236 46.82 111.53 17.80
C GLU A 236 47.85 111.83 18.90
N ARG A 237 48.85 110.95 19.10
CA ARG A 237 49.99 111.23 19.98
C ARG A 237 50.79 112.46 19.53
N PHE A 238 51.17 112.51 18.26
CA PHE A 238 51.96 113.62 17.71
C PHE A 238 51.27 114.97 17.95
N PHE A 239 49.95 115.06 17.74
CA PHE A 239 49.21 116.28 18.03
C PHE A 239 49.14 116.61 19.53
N LEU A 240 48.97 115.62 20.41
CA LEU A 240 48.99 115.86 21.87
C LEU A 240 50.37 116.32 22.37
N ASP A 241 51.44 115.69 21.90
CA ASP A 241 52.82 116.04 22.24
C ASP A 241 53.19 117.44 21.70
N ALA A 242 52.77 117.77 20.47
CA ALA A 242 52.94 119.10 19.89
C ALA A 242 52.16 120.19 20.66
N LEU A 243 50.92 119.91 21.07
CA LEU A 243 50.12 120.84 21.88
C LEU A 243 50.72 121.08 23.26
N GLU A 244 51.24 120.04 23.94
CA GLU A 244 51.95 120.22 25.22
C GLU A 244 53.30 120.92 25.02
N HIS A 245 54.03 120.68 23.92
CA HIS A 245 55.24 121.45 23.59
C HIS A 245 54.94 122.94 23.40
N VAL A 246 53.97 123.29 22.56
CA VAL A 246 53.55 124.70 22.34
C VAL A 246 53.10 125.35 23.64
N LYS A 247 52.34 124.64 24.48
CA LYS A 247 51.93 125.09 25.82
C LYS A 247 53.12 125.29 26.77
N GLN A 248 54.18 124.49 26.67
CA GLN A 248 55.43 124.68 27.42
C GLN A 248 56.25 125.86 26.88
N GLU A 249 56.33 126.03 25.56
CA GLU A 249 56.98 127.17 24.93
C GLU A 249 56.27 128.48 25.27
N ILE A 250 54.93 128.51 25.28
CA ILE A 250 54.13 129.66 25.72
C ILE A 250 54.43 129.99 27.21
N LYS A 251 54.47 128.99 28.10
CA LYS A 251 54.87 129.20 29.51
C LYS A 251 56.29 129.78 29.61
N ALA A 252 57.25 129.23 28.86
CA ALA A 252 58.64 129.68 28.85
C ALA A 252 58.80 131.08 28.25
N SER A 253 58.05 131.40 27.21
CA SER A 253 58.02 132.72 26.55
C SER A 253 57.45 133.79 27.50
N ARG A 254 56.31 133.52 28.16
CA ARG A 254 55.74 134.41 29.19
C ARG A 254 56.73 134.64 30.35
N LYS A 255 57.43 133.60 30.79
CA LYS A 255 58.48 133.70 31.82
C LYS A 255 59.64 134.60 31.34
N ARG A 256 60.19 134.34 30.16
CA ARG A 256 61.28 135.12 29.55
C ARG A 256 60.87 136.58 29.27
N TYR A 257 59.63 136.84 28.86
CA TYR A 257 59.10 138.18 28.69
C TYR A 257 59.07 138.93 30.02
N LYS A 258 58.58 138.29 31.08
CA LYS A 258 58.58 138.85 32.44
C LYS A 258 60.00 139.15 32.93
N GLU A 259 60.93 138.21 32.79
CA GLU A 259 62.35 138.38 33.14
C GLU A 259 63.00 139.54 32.36
N LYS A 260 62.77 139.64 31.04
CA LYS A 260 63.26 140.74 30.20
C LYS A 260 62.65 142.10 30.55
N ALA A 261 61.33 142.16 30.76
CA ALA A 261 60.62 143.38 31.14
C ALA A 261 61.10 143.89 32.52
N GLN A 262 61.34 142.96 33.45
CA GLN A 262 61.91 143.25 34.77
C GLN A 262 63.33 143.81 34.64
N ALA A 263 64.22 143.12 33.93
CA ALA A 263 65.60 143.59 33.70
C ALA A 263 65.65 144.95 32.97
N ALA A 264 64.79 145.18 31.98
CA ALA A 264 64.70 146.45 31.26
C ALA A 264 64.18 147.60 32.14
N TYR A 265 63.22 147.33 33.03
CA TYR A 265 62.74 148.29 34.02
C TYR A 265 63.84 148.68 35.02
N TYR A 266 64.49 147.69 35.65
CA TYR A 266 65.60 147.95 36.59
C TYR A 266 66.75 148.67 35.91
N ARG A 267 67.11 148.31 34.67
CA ARG A 267 68.12 149.04 33.89
C ARG A 267 67.75 150.51 33.66
N LYS A 268 66.52 150.80 33.22
CA LYS A 268 66.05 152.20 33.06
C LYS A 268 66.05 152.97 34.39
N MET A 269 65.73 152.30 35.50
CA MET A 269 65.77 152.91 36.83
C MET A 269 67.20 153.25 37.25
N MET A 270 68.18 152.38 36.98
CA MET A 270 69.61 152.66 37.22
C MET A 270 70.15 153.76 36.29
N GLU A 271 69.75 153.78 35.01
CA GLU A 271 70.11 154.86 34.05
C GLU A 271 69.50 156.21 34.44
N ALA A 272 68.40 156.23 35.21
CA ALA A 272 67.83 157.44 35.78
C ALA A 272 68.53 157.86 37.09
N CYS A 273 68.90 156.91 37.96
CA CYS A 273 69.70 157.19 39.17
C CYS A 273 71.06 157.84 38.86
N THR A 274 71.64 157.61 37.67
CA THR A 274 72.88 158.25 37.23
C THR A 274 72.65 159.58 36.48
N GLY A 275 71.43 160.12 36.48
CA GLY A 275 71.09 161.43 35.91
C GLY A 275 71.02 161.46 34.37
N MET A 276 71.15 160.32 33.69
CA MET A 276 71.21 160.26 32.22
C MET A 276 69.83 160.28 31.55
N LYS A 277 68.76 159.93 32.28
CA LYS A 277 67.36 159.82 31.81
C LYS A 277 66.35 160.09 32.93
N GLU A 278 65.09 160.31 32.57
CA GLU A 278 63.97 160.34 33.53
C GLU A 278 63.67 158.94 34.12
N PHE A 279 63.11 158.92 35.34
CA PHE A 279 62.69 157.69 36.00
C PHE A 279 61.53 156.99 35.27
N PRO A 280 61.60 155.66 35.05
CA PRO A 280 60.51 154.93 34.41
C PRO A 280 59.26 154.89 35.31
N LYS A 281 58.07 155.02 34.71
CA LYS A 281 56.78 154.81 35.40
C LYS A 281 56.76 153.44 36.09
N ILE A 282 56.42 153.42 37.38
CA ILE A 282 56.41 152.21 38.23
C ILE A 282 55.66 151.08 37.52
N LYS A 283 56.32 149.94 37.33
CA LYS A 283 55.75 148.72 36.73
C LYS A 283 55.82 147.56 37.71
N THR A 284 54.75 146.78 37.82
CA THR A 284 54.65 145.65 38.74
C THR A 284 54.90 144.30 38.08
N PHE A 285 55.59 143.43 38.83
CA PHE A 285 56.02 142.09 38.41
C PHE A 285 55.42 140.98 39.29
N ASN A 286 54.54 141.33 40.23
CA ASN A 286 53.68 140.41 40.97
C ASN A 286 52.26 140.42 40.36
N SER A 287 51.50 139.35 40.58
CA SER A 287 50.12 139.18 40.10
C SER A 287 49.12 139.91 41.00
N ASN A 288 49.34 141.21 41.25
CA ASN A 288 48.42 142.05 42.02
C ASN A 288 47.39 142.68 41.09
N VAL A 289 46.12 142.26 41.24
CA VAL A 289 44.97 142.67 40.42
C VAL A 289 44.79 144.20 40.43
N ASN A 290 45.11 144.87 41.54
CA ASN A 290 44.89 146.30 41.72
C ASN A 290 45.96 147.19 41.03
N SER A 291 46.87 146.62 40.23
CA SER A 291 47.92 147.38 39.56
C SER A 291 47.56 147.78 38.12
N THR A 292 47.55 149.09 37.86
CA THR A 292 47.24 149.68 36.55
C THR A 292 48.34 149.48 35.50
N ASN A 293 49.58 149.19 35.90
CA ASN A 293 50.73 148.96 35.02
C ASN A 293 51.50 147.72 35.49
N SER A 294 51.07 146.54 35.04
CA SER A 294 51.66 145.25 35.41
C SER A 294 52.05 144.45 34.17
N VAL A 295 53.09 143.63 34.29
CA VAL A 295 53.49 142.70 33.21
C VAL A 295 52.42 141.64 32.93
N TYR A 296 51.58 141.32 33.90
CA TYR A 296 50.47 140.39 33.71
C TYR A 296 49.39 141.00 32.79
N ARG A 297 49.11 142.31 32.94
CA ARG A 297 48.21 143.04 32.04
C ARG A 297 48.74 143.08 30.60
N ASP A 298 50.05 143.32 30.40
CA ASP A 298 50.68 143.24 29.07
C ASP A 298 50.41 141.89 28.38
N LEU A 299 50.50 140.79 29.15
CA LEU A 299 50.33 139.42 28.64
C LEU A 299 48.86 139.07 28.37
N GLU A 300 47.93 139.53 29.21
CA GLU A 300 46.49 139.37 29.00
C GLU A 300 45.96 140.21 27.82
N GLU A 301 46.52 141.41 27.60
CA GLU A 301 46.22 142.25 26.43
C GLU A 301 46.81 141.62 25.15
N ALA A 302 48.03 141.08 25.21
CA ALA A 302 48.60 140.30 24.11
C ALA A 302 47.76 139.07 23.76
N GLU A 303 47.25 138.31 24.74
CA GLU A 303 46.31 137.20 24.49
C GLU A 303 45.05 137.68 23.77
N LYS A 304 44.43 138.79 24.23
CA LYS A 304 43.23 139.36 23.60
C LYS A 304 43.46 139.85 22.17
N CYS A 305 44.65 140.36 21.86
CA CYS A 305 44.98 140.80 20.50
C CYS A 305 45.05 139.64 19.50
N TYR A 306 45.52 138.45 19.88
CA TYR A 306 45.54 137.29 18.97
C TYR A 306 44.12 136.87 18.55
N TRP A 307 43.18 136.81 19.50
CA TRP A 307 41.76 136.47 19.22
C TRP A 307 41.03 137.46 18.28
N TYR A 308 41.61 138.61 17.96
CA TYR A 308 41.04 139.62 17.06
C TYR A 308 41.58 139.58 15.63
N PHE A 309 42.52 138.69 15.32
CA PHE A 309 43.15 138.57 13.99
C PHE A 309 42.93 137.21 13.29
N ASP A 310 42.35 136.22 13.97
CA ASP A 310 41.97 134.92 13.37
C ASP A 310 40.44 134.87 13.09
N ILE A 311 40.02 135.49 11.97
CA ILE A 311 38.72 135.29 11.28
C ILE A 311 38.99 135.09 9.79
#